data_AF-A0A820JU68-F1
#
_entry.id   AF-A0A820JU68-F1
#
_cell.length_a   1.000
_cell.length_b   1.000
_cell.length_c   1.000
_cell.angle_alpha   90.00
_cell.angle_beta   90.00
_cell.angle_gamma   90.00
#
_symmetry.space_group_name_H-M   'P 1'
#
loop_
_entity.id
_entity.type
_entity.pdbx_description
1 polymer ?
#
loop_
_entity_poly.entity_id
_entity_poly.type
_entity_poly.pdbx_seq_one_letter_code
_entity_poly.pdbx_strand_id
1 'polypeptide(L)'
;MGEGKTSVILPMLAVELSSADSVLTRIIVLKSLFPTNYDSLKYKLGGLLNRRIFSFRCRRDLNFNNQQINKINHRLQRGLHRCDVLLTSPEDILSFDLLTIDRCRKEQFEIGRSMLNVQRWLKTYARDVLDESDEILHVKYQLIYTIGGQQQVDGGAERWKTIQTIFILLKKHCQDIFTQFQEKVFYKPPARKSAFPQFRLQSHEPYAYLCTKISKDWIDSRNYRHEDKNMILSFIRDTLLTSAQLDGKFPSLDIQLFLMVRGLLTSEVLLVALRKRHRVNYGVNPSLAFNRLMAVPFRAKDVVADRTEFGHPDVALVLSHLSYYYSGLSNSQLSQCFKRLSESEIDPVPIYDQWVLYEDNVPNWLKQWKGVNLKDCQQCRAHLFPTFRHNMLVINYFLNHFVFPREAKQFPQKLVASSWDLSSSLRSQLITGFSGTNDTQLLLPVHIRQHDLPELKKTDAIVISNLLQPDNAKYQFLTIDATSESILKEIIKCEEPVNVILDVGALFIDE
;
A
#
# COMPACT_ATOMS: atom_id res chain seq x y z
N MET A 1 4.51 5.02 26.34
CA MET A 1 5.84 4.51 25.92
C MET A 1 6.89 5.10 26.86
N GLY A 2 7.97 4.36 27.19
CA GLY A 2 9.09 4.92 27.98
C GLY A 2 9.26 4.42 29.43
N GLU A 3 8.25 3.77 30.01
CA GLU A 3 8.25 3.25 31.40
C GLU A 3 9.06 1.94 31.60
N GLY A 4 9.86 1.53 30.60
CA GLY A 4 10.78 0.40 30.75
C GLY A 4 10.24 -1.00 30.44
N LYS A 5 9.18 -1.16 29.62
CA LYS A 5 8.71 -2.48 29.15
C LYS A 5 9.84 -3.33 28.55
N THR A 6 10.49 -2.81 27.52
CA THR A 6 11.58 -3.49 26.81
C THR A 6 12.87 -3.54 27.63
N SER A 7 13.12 -2.55 28.48
CA SER A 7 14.37 -2.44 29.24
C SER A 7 14.35 -3.19 30.58
N VAL A 8 13.19 -3.44 31.18
CA VAL A 8 13.06 -4.06 32.51
C VAL A 8 12.27 -5.36 32.43
N ILE A 9 11.02 -5.30 31.96
CA ILE A 9 10.11 -6.45 31.96
C ILE A 9 10.62 -7.57 31.05
N LEU A 10 11.04 -7.23 29.84
CA LEU A 10 11.49 -8.22 28.86
C LEU A 10 12.72 -9.03 29.34
N PRO A 11 13.81 -8.42 29.86
CA PRO A 11 14.89 -9.18 30.49
C PRO A 11 14.45 -10.05 31.68
N MET A 12 13.59 -9.55 32.56
CA MET A 12 13.10 -10.33 33.72
C MET A 12 12.34 -11.57 33.28
N LEU A 13 11.44 -11.43 32.31
CA LEU A 13 10.73 -12.56 31.72
C LEU A 13 11.67 -13.53 31.02
N ALA A 14 12.69 -13.01 30.33
CA ALA A 14 13.67 -13.85 29.68
C ALA A 14 14.40 -14.75 30.69
N VAL A 15 14.78 -14.21 31.85
CA VAL A 15 15.40 -14.97 32.95
C VAL A 15 14.43 -16.02 33.49
N GLU A 16 13.22 -15.61 33.84
CA GLU A 16 12.23 -16.49 34.45
C GLU A 16 11.86 -17.67 33.54
N LEU A 17 11.62 -17.40 32.26
CA LEU A 17 11.28 -18.41 31.26
C LEU A 17 12.49 -19.27 30.85
N SER A 18 13.71 -18.77 31.05
CA SER A 18 14.96 -19.53 30.86
C SER A 18 15.47 -20.17 32.16
N SER A 19 14.59 -20.41 33.13
CA SER A 19 14.96 -21.10 34.38
C SER A 19 15.08 -22.62 34.21
N ALA A 20 14.27 -23.23 33.32
CA ALA A 20 14.22 -24.67 33.08
C ALA A 20 14.74 -25.06 31.69
N ASP A 21 15.29 -26.27 31.57
CA ASP A 21 15.78 -26.85 30.31
C ASP A 21 14.69 -27.59 29.52
N SER A 22 13.41 -27.32 29.81
CA SER A 22 12.26 -27.90 29.13
C SER A 22 11.74 -27.03 27.98
N VAL A 23 12.16 -25.76 27.93
CA VAL A 23 11.61 -24.75 27.04
C VAL A 23 12.71 -23.82 26.53
N LEU A 24 12.65 -23.45 25.25
CA LEU A 24 13.50 -22.43 24.64
C LEU A 24 12.78 -21.08 24.70
N THR A 25 13.30 -20.13 25.47
CA THR A 25 12.77 -18.77 25.48
C THR A 25 13.09 -18.07 24.15
N ARG A 26 12.06 -17.66 23.41
CA ARG A 26 12.20 -16.96 22.13
C ARG A 26 11.55 -15.58 22.20
N ILE A 27 12.40 -14.55 22.14
CA ILE A 27 11.98 -13.16 22.10
C ILE A 27 11.83 -12.73 20.64
N ILE A 28 10.67 -12.18 20.31
CA ILE A 28 10.33 -11.68 18.97
C ILE A 28 10.20 -10.17 19.06
N VAL A 29 11.00 -9.47 18.27
CA VAL A 29 11.04 -8.00 18.22
C VAL A 29 10.89 -7.51 16.79
N LEU A 30 10.37 -6.28 16.64
CA LEU A 30 10.37 -5.59 15.35
C LEU A 30 11.80 -5.49 14.79
N LYS A 31 11.94 -5.64 13.47
CA LYS A 31 13.26 -5.66 12.81
C LYS A 31 14.09 -4.39 13.06
N SER A 32 13.44 -3.23 13.17
CA SER A 32 14.06 -1.95 13.50
C SER A 32 14.64 -1.91 14.92
N LEU A 33 14.00 -2.61 15.87
CA LEU A 33 14.39 -2.65 17.28
C LEU A 33 15.38 -3.78 17.58
N PHE A 34 15.69 -4.63 16.61
CA PHE A 34 16.50 -5.82 16.83
C PHE A 34 17.92 -5.52 17.35
N PRO A 35 18.71 -4.60 16.75
CA PRO A 35 20.08 -4.35 17.22
C PRO A 35 20.09 -3.87 18.68
N THR A 36 19.25 -2.89 18.99
CA THR A 36 19.11 -2.33 20.35
C THR A 36 18.69 -3.39 21.36
N ASN A 37 17.71 -4.23 21.02
CA ASN A 37 17.28 -5.32 21.88
C ASN A 37 18.37 -6.37 22.09
N TYR A 38 19.11 -6.72 21.02
CA TYR A 38 20.21 -7.67 21.11
C TYR A 38 21.29 -7.21 22.09
N ASP A 39 21.74 -5.96 21.96
CA ASP A 39 22.79 -5.40 22.82
C ASP A 39 22.31 -5.26 24.27
N SER A 40 21.08 -4.78 24.49
CA SER A 40 20.46 -4.66 25.81
C SER A 40 20.32 -6.01 26.52
N LEU A 41 19.77 -7.02 25.84
CA LEU A 41 19.60 -8.36 26.40
C LEU A 41 20.95 -9.03 26.64
N LYS A 42 21.90 -8.88 25.72
CA LYS A 42 23.24 -9.45 25.87
C LYS A 42 23.97 -8.85 27.07
N TYR A 43 23.88 -7.53 27.26
CA TYR A 43 24.47 -6.86 28.41
C TYR A 43 23.85 -7.34 29.73
N LYS A 44 22.52 -7.44 29.80
CA LYS A 44 21.80 -7.79 31.03
C LYS A 44 21.90 -9.26 31.39
N LEU A 45 21.83 -10.15 30.40
CA LEU A 45 21.70 -11.59 30.60
C LEU A 45 23.03 -12.34 30.43
N GLY A 46 23.96 -11.80 29.63
CA GLY A 46 25.22 -12.46 29.31
C GLY A 46 26.30 -12.37 30.40
N GLY A 47 26.13 -11.47 31.38
CA GLY A 47 27.06 -11.30 32.50
C GLY A 47 26.83 -12.34 33.61
N LEU A 48 26.49 -11.87 34.82
CA LEU A 48 26.30 -12.72 36.00
C LEU A 48 25.28 -13.86 35.81
N LEU A 49 24.25 -13.61 35.00
CA LEU A 49 23.20 -14.59 34.70
C LEU A 49 23.65 -15.67 33.71
N ASN A 50 24.78 -15.47 33.03
CA ASN A 50 25.42 -16.40 32.10
C ASN A 50 24.46 -17.02 31.06
N ARG A 51 23.48 -16.23 30.58
CA ARG A 51 22.56 -16.65 29.51
C ARG A 51 23.02 -16.06 28.19
N ARG A 52 23.31 -16.91 27.20
CA ARG A 52 23.71 -16.42 25.88
C ARG A 52 22.50 -15.93 25.12
N ILE A 53 22.64 -14.76 24.48
CA ILE A 53 21.67 -14.29 23.48
C ILE A 53 22.16 -14.69 22.09
N PHE A 54 21.36 -15.47 21.38
CA PHE A 54 21.66 -15.87 20.02
C PHE A 54 20.50 -15.55 19.08
N SER A 55 20.83 -15.27 17.82
CA SER A 55 19.85 -14.88 16.82
C SER A 55 19.55 -15.99 15.82
N PHE A 56 18.29 -16.05 15.38
CA PHE A 56 17.90 -16.77 14.17
C PHE A 56 17.51 -15.74 13.10
N ARG A 57 18.11 -15.87 11.90
CA ARG A 57 17.86 -14.98 10.76
C ARG A 57 17.55 -15.81 9.54
N CYS A 58 16.51 -15.42 8.81
CA CYS A 58 16.07 -16.11 7.62
C CYS A 58 15.66 -15.09 6.57
N ARG A 59 16.20 -15.25 5.36
CA ARG A 59 15.86 -14.42 4.21
C ARG A 59 15.51 -15.31 3.03
N ARG A 60 14.69 -14.77 2.12
CA ARG A 60 14.23 -15.45 0.91
C ARG A 60 15.33 -16.00 0.02
N ASP A 61 16.47 -15.31 -0.04
CA ASP A 61 17.62 -15.66 -0.86
C ASP A 61 18.48 -16.80 -0.28
N LEU A 62 18.19 -17.24 0.96
CA LEU A 62 18.95 -18.32 1.58
C LEU A 62 18.62 -19.68 0.97
N ASN A 63 19.67 -20.35 0.48
CA ASN A 63 19.58 -21.71 -0.02
C ASN A 63 20.01 -22.71 1.05
N PHE A 64 19.07 -23.15 1.89
CA PHE A 64 19.34 -24.13 2.93
C PHE A 64 19.62 -25.51 2.34
N ASN A 65 20.70 -26.14 2.81
CA ASN A 65 20.93 -27.57 2.66
C ASN A 65 20.71 -28.30 4.00
N ASN A 66 20.63 -29.64 3.96
CA ASN A 66 20.37 -30.45 5.17
C ASN A 66 21.44 -30.24 6.25
N GLN A 67 22.71 -30.01 5.89
CA GLN A 67 23.77 -29.75 6.88
C GLN A 67 23.53 -28.43 7.63
N GLN A 68 23.14 -27.37 6.93
CA GLN A 68 22.81 -26.08 7.54
C GLN A 68 21.57 -26.18 8.42
N ILE A 69 20.55 -26.90 7.99
CA ILE A 69 19.33 -27.13 8.78
C ILE A 69 19.66 -27.91 10.06
N ASN A 70 20.49 -28.94 9.96
CA ASN A 70 20.94 -29.71 11.13
C ASN A 70 21.76 -28.84 12.10
N LYS A 71 22.63 -27.95 11.60
CA LYS A 71 23.35 -26.97 12.43
C LYS A 71 22.39 -26.01 13.15
N ILE A 72 21.33 -25.56 12.47
CA ILE A 72 20.28 -24.72 13.09
C ILE A 72 19.59 -25.51 14.20
N ASN A 73 19.14 -26.72 13.90
CA ASN A 73 18.46 -27.58 14.87
C ASN A 73 19.32 -27.83 16.12
N HIS A 74 20.58 -28.21 15.92
CA HIS A 74 21.53 -28.44 17.02
C HIS A 74 21.77 -27.17 17.83
N ARG A 75 21.84 -25.99 17.20
CA ARG A 75 21.99 -24.71 17.90
C ARG A 75 20.76 -24.39 18.76
N LEU A 76 19.56 -24.65 18.26
CA LEU A 76 18.31 -24.46 19.00
C LEU A 76 18.21 -25.40 20.21
N GLN A 77 18.50 -26.69 20.02
CA GLN A 77 18.50 -27.69 21.10
C GLN A 77 19.55 -27.38 22.16
N ARG A 78 20.77 -27.01 21.75
CA ARG A 78 21.82 -26.56 22.68
C ARG A 78 21.40 -25.31 23.45
N GLY A 79 20.69 -24.39 22.79
CA GLY A 79 20.17 -23.18 23.43
C GLY A 79 19.16 -23.53 24.52
N LEU A 80 18.25 -24.46 24.26
CA LEU A 80 17.29 -24.97 25.23
C LEU A 80 17.99 -25.57 26.46
N HIS A 81 18.96 -26.49 26.27
CA HIS A 81 19.65 -27.14 27.39
C HIS A 81 20.56 -26.22 28.22
N ARG A 82 21.00 -25.10 27.65
CA ARG A 82 21.79 -24.09 28.37
C ARG A 82 20.92 -22.97 28.96
N CYS A 83 19.62 -23.05 28.72
CA CYS A 83 18.65 -22.00 28.93
C CYS A 83 19.15 -20.65 28.36
N ASP A 84 19.71 -20.70 27.16
CA ASP A 84 20.02 -19.54 26.36
C ASP A 84 18.72 -18.91 25.83
N VAL A 85 18.79 -17.65 25.39
CA VAL A 85 17.63 -16.92 24.84
C VAL A 85 17.81 -16.71 23.35
N LEU A 86 16.79 -17.08 22.59
CA LEU A 86 16.71 -16.87 21.15
C LEU A 86 16.05 -15.51 20.85
N LEU A 87 16.75 -14.64 20.13
CA LEU A 87 16.18 -13.40 19.59
C LEU A 87 15.92 -13.54 18.09
N THR A 88 14.71 -13.20 17.64
CA THR A 88 14.31 -13.28 16.23
C THR A 88 13.36 -12.13 15.86
N SER A 89 13.09 -11.94 14.57
CA SER A 89 12.00 -11.07 14.12
C SER A 89 10.84 -11.86 13.49
N PRO A 90 9.65 -11.26 13.37
CA PRO A 90 8.52 -11.83 12.63
C PRO A 90 8.89 -12.28 11.21
N GLU A 91 9.63 -11.44 10.48
CA GLU A 91 10.09 -11.72 9.12
C GLU A 91 10.91 -13.01 9.06
N ASP A 92 11.82 -13.21 10.02
CA ASP A 92 12.71 -14.36 10.02
C ASP A 92 11.94 -15.68 10.23
N ILE A 93 10.94 -15.68 11.13
CA ILE A 93 10.09 -16.86 11.37
C ILE A 93 9.27 -17.19 10.14
N LEU A 94 8.50 -16.22 9.64
CA LEU A 94 7.61 -16.43 8.49
C LEU A 94 8.39 -16.72 7.21
N SER A 95 9.59 -16.14 7.05
CA SER A 95 10.49 -16.46 5.94
C SER A 95 10.91 -17.92 5.98
N PHE A 96 11.19 -18.47 7.16
CA PHE A 96 11.50 -19.90 7.30
C PHE A 96 10.29 -20.77 6.94
N ASP A 97 9.09 -20.35 7.34
CA ASP A 97 7.84 -21.02 6.99
C ASP A 97 7.56 -21.06 5.48
N LEU A 98 7.66 -19.90 4.83
CA LEU A 98 7.48 -19.81 3.38
C LEU A 98 8.55 -20.57 2.60
N LEU A 99 9.81 -20.56 3.05
CA LEU A 99 10.87 -21.33 2.41
C LEU A 99 10.63 -22.83 2.51
N THR A 100 10.16 -23.34 3.64
CA THR A 100 9.80 -24.77 3.79
C THR A 100 8.75 -25.18 2.76
N ILE A 101 7.70 -24.37 2.59
CA ILE A 101 6.66 -24.60 1.57
C ILE A 101 7.25 -24.52 0.16
N ASP A 102 8.10 -23.53 -0.12
CA ASP A 102 8.74 -23.40 -1.44
C ASP A 102 9.66 -24.59 -1.78
N ARG A 103 10.33 -25.19 -0.80
CA ARG A 103 11.13 -26.43 -1.00
C ARG A 103 10.24 -27.60 -1.39
N CYS A 104 9.14 -27.82 -0.68
CA CYS A 104 8.18 -28.87 -1.02
C CYS A 104 7.59 -28.66 -2.42
N ARG A 105 7.28 -27.42 -2.78
CA ARG A 105 6.76 -27.05 -4.11
C ARG A 105 7.78 -27.31 -5.23
N LYS A 106 9.07 -27.15 -4.95
CA LYS A 106 10.18 -27.47 -5.86
C LYS A 106 10.58 -28.95 -5.83
N GLU A 107 9.76 -29.81 -5.22
CA GLU A 107 10.01 -31.26 -5.07
C GLU A 107 11.29 -31.59 -4.28
N GLN A 108 11.81 -30.65 -3.51
CA GLN A 108 12.98 -30.83 -2.63
C GLN A 108 12.54 -31.36 -1.26
N PHE A 109 11.85 -32.51 -1.26
CA PHE A 109 11.14 -33.03 -0.10
C PHE A 109 12.05 -33.36 1.10
N GLU A 110 13.27 -33.83 0.88
CA GLU A 110 14.22 -34.13 1.96
C GLU A 110 14.61 -32.87 2.76
N ILE A 111 14.88 -31.78 2.04
CA ILE A 111 15.17 -30.48 2.64
C ILE A 111 13.92 -29.93 3.32
N GLY A 112 12.78 -29.96 2.64
CA GLY A 112 11.50 -29.53 3.20
C GLY A 112 11.13 -30.27 4.48
N ARG A 113 11.31 -31.60 4.52
CA ARG A 113 11.08 -32.43 5.71
C ARG A 113 12.02 -32.06 6.86
N SER A 114 13.30 -31.82 6.58
CA SER A 114 14.26 -31.39 7.59
C SER A 114 13.90 -30.02 8.17
N MET A 115 13.49 -29.06 7.34
CA MET A 115 13.02 -27.76 7.82
C MET A 115 11.72 -27.88 8.63
N LEU A 116 10.77 -28.70 8.16
CA LEU A 116 9.51 -28.96 8.86
C LEU A 116 9.73 -29.58 10.24
N ASN A 117 10.73 -30.45 10.39
CA ASN A 117 11.11 -31.00 11.69
C ASN A 117 11.58 -29.91 12.66
N VAL A 118 12.39 -28.94 12.19
CA VAL A 118 12.80 -27.78 13.01
C VAL A 118 11.60 -26.93 13.39
N GLN A 119 10.66 -26.68 12.47
CA GLN A 119 9.44 -25.92 12.76
C GLN A 119 8.57 -26.61 13.80
N ARG A 120 8.36 -27.93 13.67
CA ARG A 120 7.61 -28.72 14.64
C ARG A 120 8.27 -28.67 16.01
N TRP A 121 9.59 -28.83 16.06
CA TRP A 121 10.34 -28.71 17.30
C TRP A 121 10.15 -27.33 17.95
N LEU A 122 10.25 -26.24 17.19
CA LEU A 122 9.99 -24.89 17.70
C LEU A 122 8.55 -24.72 18.21
N LYS A 123 7.54 -25.29 17.55
CA LYS A 123 6.14 -25.22 18.01
C LYS A 123 5.91 -25.96 19.34
N THR A 124 6.71 -26.99 19.62
CA THR A 124 6.62 -27.78 20.85
C THR A 124 7.41 -27.15 22.00
N TYR A 125 8.63 -26.68 21.73
CA TYR A 125 9.58 -26.30 22.78
C TYR A 125 9.82 -24.80 22.91
N ALA A 126 9.47 -23.96 21.93
CA ALA A 126 9.71 -22.52 22.04
C ALA A 126 8.57 -21.81 22.80
N ARG A 127 8.92 -21.03 23.83
CA ARG A 127 8.01 -20.12 24.53
C ARG A 127 8.24 -18.70 24.03
N ASP A 128 7.25 -18.17 23.33
CA ASP A 128 7.38 -16.88 22.66
C ASP A 128 6.99 -15.71 23.56
N VAL A 129 7.84 -14.67 23.52
CA VAL A 129 7.59 -13.35 24.11
C VAL A 129 7.64 -12.30 22.99
N LEU A 130 6.55 -11.56 22.80
CA LEU A 130 6.41 -10.51 21.79
C LEU A 130 6.60 -9.13 22.42
N ASP A 131 7.57 -8.37 21.93
CA ASP A 131 7.74 -6.95 22.30
C ASP A 131 7.03 -6.05 21.27
N GLU A 132 6.18 -5.13 21.73
CA GLU A 132 5.24 -4.37 20.89
C GLU A 132 4.32 -5.31 20.08
N SER A 133 3.57 -6.13 20.83
CA SER A 133 2.74 -7.20 20.26
C SER A 133 1.61 -6.71 19.36
N ASP A 134 1.10 -5.51 19.58
CA ASP A 134 0.16 -4.80 18.71
C ASP A 134 0.73 -4.59 17.30
N GLU A 135 1.96 -4.10 17.20
CA GLU A 135 2.63 -3.87 15.92
C GLU A 135 3.07 -5.20 15.27
N ILE A 136 3.61 -6.15 16.04
CA ILE A 136 3.99 -7.47 15.53
C ILE A 136 2.79 -8.22 14.96
N LEU A 137 1.64 -8.14 15.62
CA LEU A 137 0.42 -8.86 15.27
C LEU A 137 -0.54 -8.04 14.40
N HIS A 138 -0.10 -6.87 13.92
CA HIS A 138 -0.94 -5.99 13.13
C HIS A 138 -1.41 -6.69 11.85
N VAL A 139 -2.72 -6.64 11.58
CA VAL A 139 -3.39 -7.19 10.37
C VAL A 139 -2.84 -6.71 9.02
N LYS A 140 -2.09 -5.60 9.00
CA LYS A 140 -1.52 -5.03 7.75
C LYS A 140 -0.21 -5.70 7.37
N TYR A 141 0.45 -6.39 8.29
CA TYR A 141 1.72 -7.00 8.03
C TYR A 141 1.54 -8.32 7.27
N GLN A 142 2.19 -8.40 6.10
CA GLN A 142 2.16 -9.55 5.22
C GLN A 142 3.53 -9.74 4.57
N LEU A 143 4.05 -10.97 4.62
CA LEU A 143 5.24 -11.40 3.91
C LEU A 143 4.82 -12.13 2.63
N ILE A 144 5.28 -11.66 1.47
CA ILE A 144 4.89 -12.20 0.16
C ILE A 144 6.10 -12.72 -0.60
N TYR A 145 6.06 -13.98 -0.99
CA TYR A 145 7.04 -14.62 -1.88
C TYR A 145 6.42 -14.84 -3.24
N THR A 146 6.97 -14.16 -4.24
CA THR A 146 6.53 -14.29 -5.63
C THR A 146 7.03 -15.59 -6.26
N ILE A 147 6.17 -16.29 -6.99
CA ILE A 147 6.50 -17.56 -7.63
C ILE A 147 6.43 -17.39 -9.14
N GLY A 148 7.41 -17.96 -9.86
CA GLY A 148 7.47 -17.96 -11.32
C GLY A 148 8.10 -16.68 -11.89
N GLY A 149 8.08 -16.57 -13.22
CA GLY A 149 8.51 -15.37 -13.93
C GLY A 149 7.45 -14.27 -13.88
N GLN A 150 7.89 -13.02 -14.09
CA GLN A 150 6.97 -11.91 -14.29
C GLN A 150 6.17 -12.11 -15.59
N GLN A 151 4.86 -11.92 -15.50
CA GLN A 151 3.92 -12.01 -16.61
C GLN A 151 3.13 -10.70 -16.71
N GLN A 152 2.50 -10.44 -17.85
CA GLN A 152 1.55 -9.32 -17.95
C GLN A 152 0.39 -9.53 -16.99
N VAL A 153 -0.17 -8.43 -16.47
CA VAL A 153 -1.45 -8.49 -15.77
C VAL A 153 -2.51 -9.04 -16.72
N ASP A 154 -3.39 -9.88 -16.20
CA ASP A 154 -4.49 -10.47 -16.96
C ASP A 154 -5.30 -9.39 -17.70
N GLY A 155 -5.73 -9.64 -18.94
CA GLY A 155 -6.41 -8.65 -19.78
C GLY A 155 -5.52 -7.53 -20.33
N GLY A 156 -4.26 -7.41 -19.88
CA GLY A 156 -3.23 -6.55 -20.45
C GLY A 156 -3.71 -5.12 -20.74
N ALA A 157 -3.61 -4.71 -22.01
CA ALA A 157 -3.95 -3.37 -22.45
C ALA A 157 -5.41 -2.98 -22.19
N GLU A 158 -6.33 -3.92 -22.32
CA GLU A 158 -7.75 -3.65 -22.13
C GLU A 158 -8.08 -3.34 -20.67
N ARG A 159 -7.30 -3.87 -19.72
CA ARG A 159 -7.49 -3.60 -18.30
C ARG A 159 -7.21 -2.15 -17.93
N TRP A 160 -6.07 -1.59 -18.32
CA TRP A 160 -5.78 -0.19 -18.03
C TRP A 160 -6.57 0.79 -18.90
N LYS A 161 -6.95 0.42 -20.13
CA LYS A 161 -7.91 1.21 -20.93
C LYS A 161 -9.32 1.24 -20.31
N THR A 162 -9.75 0.15 -19.69
CA THR A 162 -11.02 0.12 -18.94
C THR A 162 -10.98 1.10 -17.78
N ILE A 163 -9.87 1.14 -17.03
CA ILE A 163 -9.64 2.15 -15.98
C ILE A 163 -9.72 3.57 -16.55
N GLN A 164 -9.11 3.84 -17.71
CA GLN A 164 -9.17 5.15 -18.37
C GLN A 164 -10.61 5.55 -18.74
N THR A 165 -11.40 4.60 -19.24
CA THR A 165 -12.83 4.81 -19.54
C THR A 165 -13.60 5.18 -18.27
N ILE A 166 -13.37 4.45 -17.17
CA ILE A 166 -14.00 4.75 -15.87
C ILE A 166 -13.57 6.13 -15.35
N PHE A 167 -12.32 6.56 -15.55
CA PHE A 167 -11.88 7.91 -15.16
C PHE A 167 -12.55 9.03 -15.96
N ILE A 168 -12.81 8.82 -17.25
CA ILE A 168 -13.57 9.79 -18.06
C ILE A 168 -14.99 9.97 -17.48
N LEU A 169 -15.65 8.85 -17.14
CA LEU A 169 -16.97 8.88 -16.50
C LEU A 169 -16.93 9.49 -15.10
N LEU A 170 -15.91 9.15 -14.30
CA LEU A 170 -15.71 9.73 -12.97
C LEU A 170 -15.60 11.25 -13.06
N LYS A 171 -14.75 11.77 -13.96
CA LYS A 171 -14.57 13.21 -14.17
C LYS A 171 -15.88 13.93 -14.50
N LYS A 172 -16.75 13.31 -15.31
CA LYS A 172 -18.08 13.85 -15.65
C LYS A 172 -18.96 14.04 -14.40
N HIS A 173 -18.82 13.16 -13.40
CA HIS A 173 -19.67 13.16 -12.20
C HIS A 173 -19.04 13.86 -10.99
N CYS A 174 -17.75 14.18 -10.99
CA CYS A 174 -17.06 14.77 -9.83
C CYS A 174 -17.76 16.01 -9.25
N GLN A 175 -18.19 16.95 -10.11
CA GLN A 175 -18.85 18.19 -9.67
C GLN A 175 -20.24 17.90 -9.07
N ASP A 176 -21.05 17.04 -9.69
CA ASP A 176 -22.37 16.64 -9.18
C ASP A 176 -22.25 16.00 -7.79
N ILE A 177 -21.29 15.09 -7.62
CA ILE A 177 -21.02 14.43 -6.34
C ILE A 177 -20.60 15.44 -5.27
N PHE A 178 -19.73 16.41 -5.61
CA PHE A 178 -19.33 17.44 -4.66
C PHE A 178 -20.50 18.32 -4.24
N THR A 179 -21.38 18.72 -5.18
CA THR A 179 -22.56 19.53 -4.87
C THR A 179 -23.52 18.82 -3.93
N GLN A 180 -23.71 17.50 -4.11
CA GLN A 180 -24.63 16.70 -3.28
C GLN A 180 -24.04 16.32 -1.92
N PHE A 181 -22.72 16.09 -1.82
CA PHE A 181 -22.09 15.49 -0.64
C PHE A 181 -20.97 16.33 -0.01
N GLN A 182 -20.87 17.63 -0.33
CA GLN A 182 -19.93 18.65 0.16
C GLN A 182 -18.89 18.18 1.19
N GLU A 183 -19.24 18.12 2.48
CA GLU A 183 -18.30 17.81 3.57
C GLU A 183 -17.66 16.42 3.48
N LYS A 184 -18.28 15.48 2.76
CA LYS A 184 -17.83 14.09 2.59
C LYS A 184 -16.93 13.91 1.36
N VAL A 185 -16.66 14.97 0.60
CA VAL A 185 -15.94 14.93 -0.69
C VAL A 185 -14.94 16.07 -0.78
N PHE A 186 -13.69 15.75 -1.08
CA PHE A 186 -12.71 16.75 -1.47
C PHE A 186 -12.73 16.91 -2.99
N TYR A 187 -12.95 18.13 -3.47
CA TYR A 187 -12.96 18.47 -4.89
C TYR A 187 -12.24 19.79 -5.13
N LYS A 188 -11.22 19.77 -6.01
CA LYS A 188 -10.59 20.95 -6.57
C LYS A 188 -10.82 20.93 -8.09
N PRO A 189 -11.55 21.92 -8.65
CA PRO A 189 -11.80 21.96 -10.08
C PRO A 189 -10.47 22.07 -10.85
N PRO A 190 -10.39 21.47 -12.05
CA PRO A 190 -9.16 21.49 -12.82
C PRO A 190 -8.97 22.88 -13.45
N ALA A 191 -7.72 23.33 -13.57
CA ALA A 191 -7.40 24.60 -14.24
C ALA A 191 -7.74 24.59 -15.74
N ARG A 192 -7.89 23.39 -16.33
CA ARG A 192 -8.22 23.19 -17.74
C ARG A 192 -9.18 22.03 -17.91
N LYS A 193 -10.03 22.10 -18.93
CA LYS A 193 -11.00 21.04 -19.24
C LYS A 193 -10.35 19.70 -19.55
N SER A 194 -9.15 19.64 -20.15
CA SER A 194 -8.50 18.35 -20.42
C SER A 194 -8.00 17.65 -19.17
N ALA A 195 -7.78 18.38 -18.07
CA ALA A 195 -7.19 17.87 -16.84
C ALA A 195 -8.22 17.16 -15.96
N PHE A 196 -7.74 16.25 -15.11
CA PHE A 196 -8.57 15.58 -14.13
C PHE A 196 -8.64 16.44 -12.86
N PRO A 197 -9.83 16.62 -12.25
CA PRO A 197 -9.97 17.35 -10.99
C PRO A 197 -9.26 16.62 -9.85
N GLN A 198 -8.72 17.34 -8.85
CA GLN A 198 -8.33 16.64 -7.62
C GLN A 198 -9.60 16.23 -6.89
N PHE A 199 -9.80 14.92 -6.75
CA PHE A 199 -11.04 14.36 -6.23
C PHE A 199 -10.75 13.24 -5.24
N ARG A 200 -11.35 13.32 -4.04
CA ARG A 200 -11.25 12.27 -3.01
C ARG A 200 -12.57 12.11 -2.26
N LEU A 201 -12.82 10.89 -1.79
CA LEU A 201 -13.99 10.55 -0.98
C LEU A 201 -13.57 10.36 0.47
N GLN A 202 -14.36 10.88 1.42
CA GLN A 202 -14.11 10.73 2.86
C GLN A 202 -14.96 9.61 3.48
N SER A 203 -16.14 9.33 2.92
CA SER A 203 -17.06 8.28 3.40
C SER A 203 -17.48 7.34 2.26
N HIS A 204 -18.29 6.33 2.59
CA HIS A 204 -18.80 5.34 1.62
C HIS A 204 -20.03 5.84 0.87
N GLU A 205 -20.89 6.62 1.52
CA GLU A 205 -22.17 7.06 0.96
C GLU A 205 -22.08 7.75 -0.42
N PRO A 206 -21.18 8.74 -0.67
CA PRO A 206 -21.04 9.33 -2.00
C PRO A 206 -20.55 8.32 -3.05
N TYR A 207 -19.83 7.28 -2.63
CA TYR A 207 -19.33 6.24 -3.52
C TYR A 207 -20.44 5.36 -4.08
N ALA A 208 -21.42 4.98 -3.25
CA ALA A 208 -22.57 4.20 -3.70
C ALA A 208 -23.37 4.93 -4.80
N TYR A 209 -23.56 6.23 -4.63
CA TYR A 209 -24.19 7.09 -5.63
C TYR A 209 -23.35 7.18 -6.92
N LEU A 210 -22.05 7.44 -6.77
CA LEU A 210 -21.09 7.50 -7.88
C LEU A 210 -21.05 6.20 -8.70
N CYS A 211 -21.01 5.04 -8.04
CA CYS A 211 -21.03 3.73 -8.70
C CYS A 211 -22.30 3.53 -9.53
N THR A 212 -23.45 3.99 -9.02
CA THR A 212 -24.72 3.93 -9.74
C THR A 212 -24.69 4.77 -11.02
N LYS A 213 -24.16 5.99 -10.95
CA LYS A 213 -24.01 6.88 -12.11
C LYS A 213 -23.01 6.35 -13.14
N ILE A 214 -21.83 5.91 -12.69
CA ILE A 214 -20.78 5.38 -13.57
C ILE A 214 -21.25 4.10 -14.25
N SER A 215 -21.81 3.14 -13.52
CA SER A 215 -22.24 1.86 -14.12
C SER A 215 -23.34 2.05 -15.17
N LYS A 216 -24.28 2.98 -14.93
CA LYS A 216 -25.32 3.34 -15.90
C LYS A 216 -24.73 4.00 -17.15
N ASP A 217 -23.95 5.06 -17.01
CA ASP A 217 -23.33 5.73 -18.16
C ASP A 217 -22.41 4.78 -18.95
N TRP A 218 -21.70 3.90 -18.24
CA TRP A 218 -20.83 2.91 -18.86
C TRP A 218 -21.63 1.93 -19.72
N ILE A 219 -22.72 1.33 -19.22
CA ILE A 219 -23.53 0.40 -20.01
C ILE A 219 -24.31 1.10 -21.14
N ASP A 220 -24.74 2.34 -20.91
CA ASP A 220 -25.45 3.14 -21.91
C ASP A 220 -24.56 3.48 -23.11
N SER A 221 -23.27 3.71 -22.87
CA SER A 221 -22.27 3.93 -23.93
C SER A 221 -21.92 2.68 -24.77
N ARG A 222 -22.40 1.49 -24.38
CA ARG A 222 -22.09 0.21 -25.04
C ARG A 222 -23.22 -0.24 -25.96
N ASN A 223 -22.84 -0.94 -27.02
CA ASN A 223 -23.75 -1.46 -28.02
C ASN A 223 -24.23 -2.88 -27.68
N TYR A 224 -25.03 -2.98 -26.61
CA TYR A 224 -25.72 -4.22 -26.20
C TYR A 224 -27.24 -4.06 -26.33
N ARG A 225 -27.98 -5.16 -26.52
CA ARG A 225 -29.45 -5.16 -26.49
C ARG A 225 -29.97 -4.68 -25.14
N HIS A 226 -31.13 -4.03 -25.10
CA HIS A 226 -31.71 -3.50 -23.86
C HIS A 226 -31.86 -4.55 -22.75
N GLU A 227 -32.32 -5.76 -23.08
CA GLU A 227 -32.45 -6.86 -22.12
C GLU A 227 -31.10 -7.32 -21.56
N ASP A 228 -30.07 -7.34 -22.42
CA ASP A 228 -28.71 -7.68 -22.05
C ASP A 228 -28.07 -6.60 -21.16
N LYS A 229 -28.36 -5.31 -21.41
CA LYS A 229 -27.87 -4.20 -20.58
C LYS A 229 -28.31 -4.33 -19.13
N ASN A 230 -29.56 -4.71 -18.88
CA ASN A 230 -30.07 -4.90 -17.52
C ASN A 230 -29.38 -6.07 -16.80
N MET A 231 -29.17 -7.18 -17.51
CA MET A 231 -28.44 -8.34 -17.00
C MET A 231 -26.98 -7.99 -16.66
N ILE A 232 -26.29 -7.28 -17.56
CA ILE A 232 -24.91 -6.83 -17.35
C ILE A 232 -24.83 -5.85 -16.17
N LEU A 233 -25.76 -4.88 -16.09
CA LEU A 233 -25.80 -3.90 -15.02
C LEU A 233 -26.03 -4.56 -13.65
N SER A 234 -26.92 -5.55 -13.59
CA SER A 234 -27.14 -6.37 -12.40
C SER A 234 -25.85 -7.11 -11.99
N PHE A 235 -25.21 -7.79 -12.95
CA PHE A 235 -23.96 -8.52 -12.71
C PHE A 235 -22.81 -7.64 -12.22
N ILE A 236 -22.64 -6.46 -12.81
CA ILE A 236 -21.55 -5.54 -12.43
C ILE A 236 -21.78 -4.97 -11.02
N ARG A 237 -23.04 -4.83 -10.57
CA ARG A 237 -23.40 -4.21 -9.30
C ARG A 237 -23.49 -5.20 -8.12
N ASP A 238 -23.35 -6.49 -8.38
CA ASP A 238 -23.43 -7.52 -7.34
C ASP A 238 -22.24 -8.51 -7.43
N THR A 239 -21.44 -8.55 -6.36
CA THR A 239 -20.31 -9.48 -6.24
C THR A 239 -20.72 -10.90 -5.90
N LEU A 240 -21.97 -11.13 -5.48
CA LEU A 240 -22.49 -12.47 -5.16
C LEU A 240 -22.87 -13.26 -6.41
N LEU A 241 -23.09 -12.58 -7.55
CA LEU A 241 -23.41 -13.23 -8.81
C LEU A 241 -22.18 -13.88 -9.46
N THR A 242 -22.34 -15.10 -9.95
CA THR A 242 -21.29 -15.86 -10.64
C THR A 242 -21.31 -15.58 -12.15
N SER A 243 -20.14 -15.62 -12.79
CA SER A 243 -20.02 -15.44 -14.24
C SER A 243 -20.69 -16.57 -15.05
N ALA A 244 -21.00 -17.71 -14.42
CA ALA A 244 -21.67 -18.84 -15.03
C ALA A 244 -23.01 -18.49 -15.71
N GLN A 245 -23.72 -17.46 -15.20
CA GLN A 245 -24.98 -16.99 -15.79
C GLN A 245 -24.79 -16.22 -17.11
N LEU A 246 -23.56 -15.78 -17.40
CA LEU A 246 -23.19 -15.04 -18.59
C LEU A 246 -22.55 -15.94 -19.66
N ASP A 247 -22.07 -17.12 -19.25
CA ASP A 247 -21.42 -18.08 -20.12
C ASP A 247 -22.39 -18.54 -21.23
N GLY A 248 -21.89 -18.58 -22.47
CA GLY A 248 -22.68 -18.90 -23.66
C GLY A 248 -23.56 -17.76 -24.19
N LYS A 249 -23.88 -16.73 -23.38
CA LYS A 249 -24.63 -15.55 -23.82
C LYS A 249 -23.73 -14.42 -24.32
N PHE A 250 -22.56 -14.27 -23.70
CA PHE A 250 -21.58 -13.25 -24.07
C PHE A 250 -20.23 -13.87 -24.43
N PRO A 251 -19.45 -13.25 -25.33
CA PRO A 251 -18.06 -13.65 -25.58
C PRO A 251 -17.22 -13.58 -24.30
N SER A 252 -16.22 -14.46 -24.18
CA SER A 252 -15.35 -14.49 -22.98
C SER A 252 -14.62 -13.16 -22.73
N LEU A 253 -14.28 -12.42 -23.79
CA LEU A 253 -13.66 -11.09 -23.68
C LEU A 253 -14.61 -10.06 -23.04
N ASP A 254 -15.91 -10.13 -23.35
CA ASP A 254 -16.92 -9.25 -22.77
C ASP A 254 -17.15 -9.58 -21.29
N ILE A 255 -17.21 -10.87 -20.95
CA ILE A 255 -17.30 -11.32 -19.55
C ILE A 255 -16.09 -10.82 -18.76
N GLN A 256 -14.88 -10.88 -19.34
CA GLN A 256 -13.67 -10.33 -18.72
C GLN A 256 -13.79 -8.81 -18.49
N LEU A 257 -14.30 -8.05 -19.47
CA LEU A 257 -14.56 -6.62 -19.33
C LEU A 257 -15.58 -6.34 -18.21
N PHE A 258 -16.66 -7.11 -18.12
CA PHE A 258 -17.66 -6.96 -17.05
C PHE A 258 -17.04 -7.21 -15.67
N LEU A 259 -16.20 -8.24 -15.56
CA LEU A 259 -15.46 -8.54 -14.34
C LEU A 259 -14.48 -7.42 -13.96
N MET A 260 -13.81 -6.79 -14.93
CA MET A 260 -12.93 -5.64 -14.66
C MET A 260 -13.72 -4.46 -14.10
N VAL A 261 -14.86 -4.11 -14.72
CA VAL A 261 -15.71 -3.00 -14.24
C VAL A 261 -16.29 -3.31 -12.86
N ARG A 262 -16.75 -4.56 -12.64
CA ARG A 262 -17.23 -5.02 -11.34
C ARG A 262 -16.14 -4.92 -10.27
N GLY A 263 -14.92 -5.35 -10.58
CA GLY A 263 -13.78 -5.26 -9.67
C GLY A 263 -13.42 -3.81 -9.33
N LEU A 264 -13.45 -2.92 -10.32
CA LEU A 264 -13.18 -1.49 -10.12
C LEU A 264 -14.24 -0.81 -9.25
N LEU A 265 -15.53 -1.07 -9.51
CA LEU A 265 -16.64 -0.38 -8.86
C LEU A 265 -17.12 -1.11 -7.60
N THR A 266 -17.69 -2.30 -7.76
CA THR A 266 -18.41 -3.02 -6.70
C THR A 266 -17.46 -3.72 -5.72
N SER A 267 -16.28 -4.17 -6.18
CA SER A 267 -15.22 -4.63 -5.28
C SER A 267 -14.36 -3.49 -4.73
N GLU A 268 -14.82 -2.24 -4.86
CA GLU A 268 -14.31 -1.05 -4.16
C GLU A 268 -12.84 -0.67 -4.45
N VAL A 269 -12.20 -1.21 -5.50
CA VAL A 269 -10.84 -0.83 -5.87
C VAL A 269 -10.74 0.68 -6.14
N LEU A 270 -11.74 1.26 -6.82
CA LEU A 270 -11.81 2.70 -7.06
C LEU A 270 -12.00 3.47 -5.75
N LEU A 271 -12.87 3.03 -4.83
CA LEU A 271 -13.05 3.67 -3.52
C LEU A 271 -11.75 3.70 -2.72
N VAL A 272 -11.04 2.57 -2.65
CA VAL A 272 -9.75 2.45 -1.95
C VAL A 272 -8.74 3.47 -2.50
N ALA A 273 -8.71 3.66 -3.83
CA ALA A 273 -7.83 4.65 -4.44
C ALA A 273 -8.29 6.09 -4.17
N LEU A 274 -9.58 6.40 -4.28
CA LEU A 274 -10.16 7.73 -4.07
C LEU A 274 -10.12 8.19 -2.61
N ARG A 275 -9.94 7.28 -1.64
CA ARG A 275 -9.70 7.64 -0.23
C ARG A 275 -8.25 8.05 0.05
N LYS A 276 -7.30 7.68 -0.81
CA LYS A 276 -5.88 7.96 -0.59
C LYS A 276 -5.51 9.38 -1.01
N ARG A 277 -4.57 9.97 -0.26
CA ARG A 277 -3.98 11.28 -0.55
C ARG A 277 -2.74 11.12 -1.45
N HIS A 278 -2.76 11.78 -2.60
CA HIS A 278 -1.59 11.86 -3.48
C HIS A 278 -0.43 12.56 -2.77
N ARG A 279 0.80 12.11 -3.03
CA ARG A 279 2.07 12.52 -2.39
C ARG A 279 2.16 12.29 -0.88
N VAL A 280 1.12 11.72 -0.24
CA VAL A 280 1.15 11.36 1.20
C VAL A 280 1.02 9.86 1.38
N ASN A 281 0.06 9.23 0.70
CA ASN A 281 -0.14 7.79 0.73
C ASN A 281 0.45 7.08 -0.50
N TYR A 282 0.55 7.79 -1.63
CA TYR A 282 1.03 7.25 -2.89
C TYR A 282 1.54 8.35 -3.83
N GLY A 283 2.33 7.95 -4.80
CA GLY A 283 2.79 8.82 -5.90
C GLY A 283 3.82 8.10 -6.77
N VAL A 284 4.30 8.77 -7.80
CA VAL A 284 5.45 8.31 -8.61
C VAL A 284 6.71 8.93 -8.02
N ASN A 285 7.78 8.14 -7.87
CA ASN A 285 9.05 8.65 -7.37
C ASN A 285 9.73 9.50 -8.47
N PRO A 286 9.99 10.79 -8.26
CA PRO A 286 10.64 11.64 -9.27
C PRO A 286 12.16 11.43 -9.36
N SER A 287 12.77 10.68 -8.43
CA SER A 287 14.21 10.47 -8.38
C SER A 287 14.70 9.67 -9.57
N LEU A 288 15.69 10.20 -10.29
CA LEU A 288 16.36 9.51 -11.40
C LEU A 288 17.06 8.21 -10.98
N ALA A 289 17.38 8.07 -9.69
CA ALA A 289 17.92 6.82 -9.14
C ALA A 289 16.85 5.71 -9.04
N PHE A 290 15.57 6.09 -9.04
CA PHE A 290 14.41 5.21 -9.01
C PHE A 290 13.78 5.10 -10.40
N ASN A 291 14.16 4.06 -11.14
CA ASN A 291 13.64 3.80 -12.49
C ASN A 291 12.23 3.16 -12.49
N ARG A 292 11.32 3.63 -11.63
CA ARG A 292 9.93 3.16 -11.54
C ARG A 292 8.97 4.27 -11.91
N LEU A 293 8.15 3.99 -12.90
CA LEU A 293 7.15 4.91 -13.43
C LEU A 293 5.75 4.64 -12.89
N MET A 294 5.50 3.49 -12.25
CA MET A 294 4.26 3.19 -11.54
C MET A 294 4.21 3.80 -10.13
N ALA A 295 3.00 4.07 -9.65
CA ALA A 295 2.77 4.59 -8.31
C ALA A 295 3.19 3.59 -7.23
N VAL A 296 3.86 4.11 -6.22
CA VAL A 296 4.35 3.37 -5.04
C VAL A 296 3.76 3.96 -3.76
N PRO A 297 3.71 3.20 -2.65
CA PRO A 297 3.29 3.73 -1.35
C PRO A 297 4.25 4.79 -0.82
N PHE A 298 3.72 5.78 -0.11
CA PHE A 298 4.50 6.82 0.58
C PHE A 298 4.35 6.62 2.10
N ARG A 299 5.42 6.87 2.85
CA ARG A 299 5.46 6.79 4.32
C ARG A 299 5.01 8.08 4.99
N ALA A 300 5.29 9.19 4.33
CA ALA A 300 4.93 10.54 4.71
C ALA A 300 4.84 11.40 3.44
N LYS A 301 4.53 12.70 3.58
CA LYS A 301 4.52 13.60 2.43
C LYS A 301 5.88 13.57 1.72
N ASP A 302 5.85 13.23 0.43
CA ASP A 302 7.01 13.11 -0.46
C ASP A 302 8.11 12.14 -0.01
N VAL A 303 7.83 11.30 0.99
CA VAL A 303 8.74 10.25 1.46
C VAL A 303 8.28 8.92 0.91
N VAL A 304 8.95 8.47 -0.14
CA VAL A 304 8.66 7.21 -0.84
C VAL A 304 9.00 6.00 0.04
N ALA A 305 8.17 4.97 -0.01
CA ALA A 305 8.49 3.66 0.52
C ALA A 305 9.23 2.83 -0.56
N ASP A 306 10.49 3.16 -0.80
CA ASP A 306 11.38 2.69 -1.88
C ASP A 306 11.41 1.17 -2.19
N ARG A 307 10.98 0.32 -1.25
CA ARG A 307 11.01 -1.14 -1.39
C ARG A 307 9.62 -1.77 -1.38
N THR A 308 8.55 -0.97 -1.50
CA THR A 308 7.18 -1.47 -1.45
C THR A 308 6.42 -1.17 -2.74
N GLU A 309 5.46 -2.03 -3.03
CA GLU A 309 4.53 -1.92 -4.14
C GLU A 309 3.12 -2.19 -3.61
N PHE A 310 2.11 -1.74 -4.35
CA PHE A 310 0.74 -2.12 -4.03
C PHE A 310 0.51 -3.59 -4.39
N GLY A 311 0.05 -4.39 -3.42
CA GLY A 311 -0.14 -5.83 -3.61
C GLY A 311 -1.23 -6.19 -4.63
N HIS A 312 -2.24 -5.33 -4.77
CA HIS A 312 -3.34 -5.49 -5.74
C HIS A 312 -3.00 -4.73 -7.04
N PRO A 313 -2.98 -5.40 -8.21
CA PRO A 313 -2.55 -4.79 -9.47
C PRO A 313 -3.44 -3.61 -9.88
N ASP A 314 -4.76 -3.75 -9.78
CA ASP A 314 -5.67 -2.66 -10.17
C ASP A 314 -5.54 -1.43 -9.26
N VAL A 315 -5.23 -1.59 -7.98
CA VAL A 315 -4.92 -0.45 -7.09
C VAL A 315 -3.66 0.27 -7.58
N ALA A 316 -2.62 -0.48 -7.95
CA ALA A 316 -1.40 0.11 -8.52
C ALA A 316 -1.67 0.86 -9.83
N LEU A 317 -2.50 0.30 -10.72
CA LEU A 317 -2.88 0.92 -11.99
C LEU A 317 -3.70 2.20 -11.77
N VAL A 318 -4.74 2.16 -10.93
CA VAL A 318 -5.61 3.30 -10.63
C VAL A 318 -4.81 4.44 -9.97
N LEU A 319 -3.96 4.12 -9.00
CA LEU A 319 -3.10 5.11 -8.34
C LEU A 319 -2.02 5.67 -9.27
N SER A 320 -1.51 4.88 -10.22
CA SER A 320 -0.58 5.38 -11.25
C SER A 320 -1.26 6.41 -12.14
N HIS A 321 -2.46 6.12 -12.65
CA HIS A 321 -3.24 7.09 -13.42
C HIS A 321 -3.47 8.38 -12.63
N LEU A 322 -3.98 8.28 -11.40
CA LEU A 322 -4.21 9.46 -10.54
C LEU A 322 -2.92 10.26 -10.31
N SER A 323 -1.79 9.59 -10.07
CA SER A 323 -0.51 10.28 -9.86
C SER A 323 -0.13 11.15 -11.06
N TYR A 324 -0.18 10.60 -12.28
CA TYR A 324 0.14 11.37 -13.50
C TYR A 324 -0.93 12.40 -13.85
N TYR A 325 -2.21 12.10 -13.59
CA TYR A 325 -3.28 13.09 -13.78
C TYR A 325 -3.10 14.31 -12.87
N TYR A 326 -2.57 14.11 -11.66
CA TYR A 326 -2.33 15.19 -10.70
C TYR A 326 -0.98 15.89 -10.91
N SER A 327 0.09 15.17 -11.23
CA SER A 327 1.42 15.76 -11.44
C SER A 327 1.62 16.33 -12.84
N GLY A 328 0.86 15.84 -13.82
CA GLY A 328 1.15 16.01 -15.23
C GLY A 328 2.43 15.28 -15.66
N LEU A 329 2.73 15.36 -16.96
CA LEU A 329 3.96 14.83 -17.53
C LEU A 329 5.10 15.86 -17.47
N SER A 330 6.32 15.37 -17.25
CA SER A 330 7.53 16.19 -17.45
C SER A 330 7.74 16.54 -18.92
N ASN A 331 8.53 17.58 -19.20
CA ASN A 331 8.89 17.97 -20.58
C ASN A 331 9.57 16.81 -21.34
N SER A 332 10.38 16.00 -20.64
CA SER A 332 11.02 14.81 -21.21
C SER A 332 9.98 13.76 -21.63
N GLN A 333 9.02 13.45 -20.75
CA GLN A 333 7.95 12.49 -21.04
C GLN A 333 7.02 12.97 -22.16
N LEU A 334 6.69 14.26 -22.19
CA LEU A 334 5.93 14.85 -23.30
C LEU A 334 6.71 14.72 -24.62
N SER A 335 8.00 15.07 -24.61
CA SER A 335 8.85 14.90 -25.78
C SER A 335 8.87 13.45 -26.27
N GLN A 336 8.88 12.47 -25.37
CA GLN A 336 8.79 11.05 -25.71
C GLN A 336 7.45 10.70 -26.39
N CYS A 337 6.32 11.19 -25.85
CA CYS A 337 5.01 10.99 -26.45
C CYS A 337 4.95 11.54 -27.87
N PHE A 338 5.35 12.79 -28.07
CA PHE A 338 5.31 13.43 -29.39
C PHE A 338 6.28 12.81 -30.40
N LYS A 339 7.49 12.43 -29.95
CA LYS A 339 8.46 11.72 -30.79
C LYS A 339 7.89 10.38 -31.25
N ARG A 340 7.33 9.60 -30.33
CA ARG A 340 6.70 8.32 -30.66
C ARG A 340 5.50 8.50 -31.60
N LEU A 341 4.66 9.50 -31.35
CA LEU A 341 3.53 9.84 -32.23
C LEU A 341 4.02 10.11 -33.66
N SER A 342 5.13 10.85 -33.81
CA SER A 342 5.72 11.15 -35.13
C SER A 342 6.41 9.95 -35.80
N GLU A 343 7.05 9.07 -35.04
CA GLU A 343 7.96 8.06 -35.58
C GLU A 343 7.33 6.66 -35.65
N SER A 344 6.32 6.37 -34.84
CA SER A 344 5.80 5.01 -34.65
C SER A 344 4.32 4.83 -34.94
N GLU A 345 3.52 5.90 -34.95
CA GLU A 345 2.10 5.79 -35.27
C GLU A 345 1.89 5.88 -36.79
N ILE A 346 1.05 5.00 -37.33
CA ILE A 346 0.76 4.94 -38.77
C ILE A 346 0.09 6.24 -39.24
N ASP A 347 -0.85 6.74 -38.43
CA ASP A 347 -1.49 8.04 -38.65
C ASP A 347 -1.55 8.82 -37.33
N PRO A 348 -0.67 9.83 -37.14
CA PRO A 348 -0.66 10.63 -35.92
C PRO A 348 -1.82 11.63 -35.84
N VAL A 349 -2.46 11.97 -36.97
CA VAL A 349 -3.43 13.08 -37.03
C VAL A 349 -4.68 12.80 -36.19
N PRO A 350 -5.37 11.64 -36.29
CA PRO A 350 -6.57 11.37 -35.50
C PRO A 350 -6.30 11.35 -33.99
N ILE A 351 -5.13 10.86 -33.58
CA ILE A 351 -4.73 10.83 -32.16
C ILE A 351 -4.51 12.25 -31.66
N TYR A 352 -3.78 13.06 -32.42
CA TYR A 352 -3.51 14.45 -32.07
C TYR A 352 -4.78 15.31 -32.05
N ASP A 353 -5.67 15.13 -33.02
CA ASP A 353 -6.94 15.84 -33.10
C ASP A 353 -7.82 15.55 -31.87
N GLN A 354 -7.80 14.31 -31.35
CA GLN A 354 -8.46 13.99 -30.07
C GLN A 354 -7.83 14.74 -28.89
N TRP A 355 -6.50 14.83 -28.83
CA TRP A 355 -5.82 15.58 -27.77
C TRP A 355 -6.20 17.06 -27.79
N VAL A 356 -6.23 17.66 -28.99
CA VAL A 356 -6.66 19.06 -29.20
C VAL A 356 -8.12 19.25 -28.84
N LEU A 357 -9.03 18.36 -29.27
CA LEU A 357 -10.47 18.44 -28.99
C LEU A 357 -10.77 18.36 -27.48
N TYR A 358 -9.95 17.61 -26.75
CA TYR A 358 -10.11 17.41 -25.31
C TYR A 358 -9.51 18.56 -24.48
N GLU A 359 -8.81 19.52 -25.09
CA GLU A 359 -8.18 20.67 -24.46
C GLU A 359 -8.82 22.00 -24.89
N ASP A 360 -8.80 22.97 -23.98
CA ASP A 360 -9.30 24.32 -24.25
C ASP A 360 -8.14 25.28 -24.54
N ASN A 361 -8.41 26.37 -25.27
CA ASN A 361 -7.47 27.44 -25.54
C ASN A 361 -6.17 27.01 -26.25
N VAL A 362 -6.23 25.98 -27.10
CA VAL A 362 -5.10 25.57 -27.95
C VAL A 362 -4.81 26.66 -29.00
N PRO A 363 -3.57 27.18 -29.11
CA PRO A 363 -3.18 28.16 -30.12
C PRO A 363 -3.54 27.70 -31.53
N ASN A 364 -4.01 28.61 -32.40
CA ASN A 364 -4.49 28.24 -33.74
C ASN A 364 -3.47 27.45 -34.56
N TRP A 365 -2.19 27.83 -34.51
CA TRP A 365 -1.12 27.11 -35.19
C TRP A 365 -0.89 25.71 -34.62
N LEU A 366 -1.23 25.49 -33.34
CA LEU A 366 -1.09 24.21 -32.65
C LEU A 366 -2.32 23.31 -32.80
N LYS A 367 -3.43 23.78 -33.40
CA LYS A 367 -4.63 22.95 -33.59
C LYS A 367 -4.44 21.82 -34.60
N GLN A 368 -3.44 21.91 -35.48
CA GLN A 368 -3.16 20.91 -36.49
C GLN A 368 -1.82 20.24 -36.21
N TRP A 369 -1.74 18.92 -36.46
CA TRP A 369 -0.50 18.16 -36.28
C TRP A 369 0.70 18.76 -37.03
N LYS A 370 0.46 19.28 -38.24
CA LYS A 370 1.50 19.93 -39.08
C LYS A 370 2.15 21.16 -38.42
N GLY A 371 1.49 21.78 -37.44
CA GLY A 371 2.03 22.92 -36.70
C GLY A 371 2.94 22.56 -35.55
N VAL A 372 3.09 21.26 -35.22
CA VAL A 372 3.97 20.77 -34.16
C VAL A 372 5.40 20.66 -34.70
N ASN A 373 6.31 21.50 -34.21
CA ASN A 373 7.74 21.42 -34.52
C ASN A 373 8.56 20.99 -33.30
N LEU A 374 8.92 19.70 -33.25
CA LEU A 374 9.69 19.13 -32.13
C LEU A 374 11.17 19.58 -32.12
N LYS A 375 11.67 20.18 -33.19
CA LYS A 375 13.05 20.72 -33.24
C LYS A 375 13.15 22.08 -32.55
N ASP A 376 12.05 22.83 -32.48
CA ASP A 376 12.01 24.11 -31.79
C ASP A 376 11.78 23.88 -30.28
N CYS A 377 12.88 23.80 -29.55
CA CYS A 377 12.86 23.58 -28.11
C CYS A 377 12.18 24.71 -27.33
N GLN A 378 12.25 25.95 -27.84
CA GLN A 378 11.68 27.12 -27.18
C GLN A 378 10.16 27.11 -27.33
N GLN A 379 9.66 26.90 -28.56
CA GLN A 379 8.23 26.71 -28.83
C GLN A 379 7.65 25.54 -28.04
N CYS A 380 8.39 24.43 -27.97
CA CYS A 380 7.97 23.27 -27.19
C CYS A 380 7.81 23.59 -25.71
N ARG A 381 8.80 24.24 -25.10
CA ARG A 381 8.78 24.58 -23.66
C ARG A 381 7.78 25.68 -23.31
N ALA A 382 7.60 26.66 -24.18
CA ALA A 382 6.74 27.82 -23.93
C ALA A 382 5.25 27.54 -24.21
N HIS A 383 4.94 26.71 -25.20
CA HIS A 383 3.56 26.52 -25.67
C HIS A 383 3.13 25.05 -25.69
N LEU A 384 3.83 24.18 -26.43
CA LEU A 384 3.39 22.79 -26.61
C LEU A 384 3.26 22.02 -25.29
N PHE A 385 4.32 22.01 -24.48
CA PHE A 385 4.37 21.24 -23.25
C PHE A 385 3.41 21.79 -22.20
N PRO A 386 3.37 23.12 -21.92
CA PRO A 386 2.35 23.67 -21.04
C PRO A 386 0.93 23.37 -21.51
N THR A 387 0.65 23.36 -22.82
CA THR A 387 -0.67 23.00 -23.37
C THR A 387 -1.04 21.55 -23.06
N PHE A 388 -0.15 20.59 -23.25
CA PHE A 388 -0.53 19.17 -23.16
C PHE A 388 -0.15 18.45 -21.86
N ARG A 389 0.55 19.11 -20.94
CA ARG A 389 1.08 18.51 -19.70
C ARG A 389 0.07 17.75 -18.84
N HIS A 390 -1.12 18.33 -18.67
CA HIS A 390 -2.19 17.77 -17.85
C HIS A 390 -3.33 17.20 -18.70
N ASN A 391 -3.15 17.04 -20.00
CA ASN A 391 -4.16 16.46 -20.87
C ASN A 391 -4.28 14.96 -20.59
N MET A 392 -5.45 14.52 -20.11
CA MET A 392 -5.68 13.12 -19.74
C MET A 392 -5.39 12.15 -20.89
N LEU A 393 -5.69 12.53 -22.15
CA LEU A 393 -5.47 11.64 -23.29
C LEU A 393 -3.97 11.48 -23.61
N VAL A 394 -3.18 12.54 -23.44
CA VAL A 394 -1.72 12.50 -23.60
C VAL A 394 -1.08 11.69 -22.47
N ILE A 395 -1.57 11.85 -21.24
CA ILE A 395 -1.16 11.04 -20.09
C ILE A 395 -1.51 9.57 -20.32
N ASN A 396 -2.70 9.27 -20.80
CA ASN A 396 -3.11 7.91 -21.14
C ASN A 396 -2.22 7.31 -22.22
N TYR A 397 -1.87 8.08 -23.25
CA TYR A 397 -0.91 7.65 -24.27
C TYR A 397 0.46 7.32 -23.63
N PHE A 398 0.98 8.19 -22.78
CA PHE A 398 2.24 7.94 -22.06
C PHE A 398 2.18 6.62 -21.27
N LEU A 399 1.14 6.45 -20.47
CA LEU A 399 0.93 5.27 -19.63
C LEU A 399 0.79 3.98 -20.46
N ASN A 400 0.05 4.03 -21.57
CA ASN A 400 -0.24 2.90 -22.44
C ASN A 400 0.98 2.41 -23.22
N HIS A 401 1.95 3.28 -23.51
CA HIS A 401 3.09 2.95 -24.36
C HIS A 401 4.43 2.84 -23.63
N PHE A 402 4.62 3.59 -22.54
CA PHE A 402 5.91 3.67 -21.86
C PHE A 402 5.91 3.03 -20.47
N VAL A 403 4.78 3.04 -19.76
CA VAL A 403 4.70 2.60 -18.36
C VAL A 403 4.15 1.18 -18.26
N PHE A 404 2.85 0.98 -18.50
CA PHE A 404 2.18 -0.28 -18.19
C PHE A 404 2.70 -1.49 -18.96
N PRO A 405 3.05 -1.41 -20.27
CA PRO A 405 3.62 -2.56 -20.96
C PRO A 405 4.91 -3.09 -20.31
N ARG A 406 5.67 -2.21 -19.65
CA ARG A 406 6.95 -2.53 -19.00
C ARG A 406 6.77 -2.91 -17.54
N GLU A 407 5.96 -2.16 -16.80
CA GLU A 407 5.91 -2.24 -15.33
C GLU A 407 4.65 -2.91 -14.77
N ALA A 408 3.53 -2.96 -15.51
CA ALA A 408 2.31 -3.62 -15.05
C ALA A 408 2.46 -5.15 -15.18
N LYS A 409 3.29 -5.71 -14.30
CA LYS A 409 3.60 -7.14 -14.23
C LYS A 409 3.00 -7.75 -12.99
N GLN A 410 2.65 -9.02 -13.11
CA GLN A 410 2.25 -9.86 -11.99
C GLN A 410 3.06 -11.15 -11.99
N PHE A 411 2.98 -11.87 -10.88
CA PHE A 411 3.53 -13.21 -10.76
C PHE A 411 2.38 -14.21 -10.76
N PRO A 412 2.51 -15.37 -11.42
CA PRO A 412 1.43 -16.34 -11.55
C PRO A 412 0.94 -16.86 -10.19
N GLN A 413 1.83 -16.95 -9.20
CA GLN A 413 1.51 -17.41 -7.86
C GLN A 413 2.25 -16.57 -6.81
N LYS A 414 1.70 -16.51 -5.61
CA LYS A 414 2.31 -15.86 -4.43
C LYS A 414 2.15 -16.79 -3.22
N LEU A 415 3.22 -17.05 -2.49
CA LEU A 415 3.11 -17.57 -1.12
C LEU A 415 2.98 -16.37 -0.19
N VAL A 416 2.07 -16.48 0.75
CA VAL A 416 1.75 -15.42 1.69
C VAL A 416 1.86 -15.98 3.09
N ALA A 417 2.53 -15.24 3.96
CA ALA A 417 2.44 -15.39 5.39
C ALA A 417 2.03 -14.04 6.00
N SER A 418 1.31 -14.08 7.10
CA SER A 418 0.79 -12.93 7.83
C SER A 418 1.31 -12.94 9.26
N SER A 419 1.11 -11.84 9.96
CA SER A 419 1.39 -11.77 11.39
C SER A 419 0.59 -12.80 12.21
N TRP A 420 -0.58 -13.24 11.72
CA TRP A 420 -1.44 -14.21 12.40
C TRP A 420 -0.85 -15.63 12.39
N ASP A 421 0.03 -15.95 11.44
CA ASP A 421 0.74 -17.23 11.41
C ASP A 421 1.72 -17.37 12.60
N LEU A 422 2.14 -16.26 13.19
CA LEU A 422 3.01 -16.25 14.37
C LEU A 422 2.31 -16.80 15.61
N SER A 423 0.99 -16.60 15.73
CA SER A 423 0.25 -16.93 16.95
C SER A 423 -0.53 -18.24 16.89
N SER A 424 -0.28 -19.08 15.88
CA SER A 424 -0.98 -20.36 15.66
C SER A 424 -1.30 -21.17 16.93
N SER A 425 -2.55 -21.60 17.06
CA SER A 425 -3.05 -22.44 18.17
C SER A 425 -2.45 -23.84 18.24
N LEU A 426 -1.66 -24.25 17.23
CA LEU A 426 -0.99 -25.56 17.17
C LEU A 426 0.29 -25.64 18.02
N ARG A 427 0.53 -24.66 18.88
CA ARG A 427 1.73 -24.57 19.73
C ARG A 427 1.45 -25.18 21.09
N SER A 428 2.45 -25.86 21.64
CA SER A 428 2.35 -26.47 22.98
C SER A 428 2.61 -25.44 24.09
N GLN A 429 3.43 -24.43 23.81
CA GLN A 429 3.75 -23.37 24.75
C GLN A 429 2.85 -22.16 24.56
N LEU A 430 2.59 -21.44 25.65
CA LEU A 430 1.87 -20.17 25.62
C LEU A 430 2.65 -19.11 24.80
N ILE A 431 1.96 -18.07 24.37
CA ILE A 431 2.57 -16.87 23.79
C ILE A 431 2.20 -15.70 24.70
N THR A 432 3.17 -14.84 25.01
CA THR A 432 2.91 -13.64 25.81
C THR A 432 3.41 -12.44 25.04
N GLY A 433 2.61 -11.39 24.98
CA GLY A 433 2.98 -10.15 24.32
C GLY A 433 2.65 -8.96 25.21
N PHE A 434 3.39 -7.88 25.03
CA PHE A 434 3.12 -6.62 25.69
C PHE A 434 3.03 -5.53 24.65
N SER A 435 2.03 -4.65 24.80
CA SER A 435 1.86 -3.45 24.00
C SER A 435 1.81 -2.23 24.91
N GLY A 436 2.15 -1.07 24.34
CA GLY A 436 1.97 0.23 25.01
C GLY A 436 0.62 0.87 24.75
N THR A 437 -0.24 0.24 23.95
CA THR A 437 -1.51 0.78 23.47
C THR A 437 -2.61 -0.29 23.58
N ASN A 438 -3.86 0.16 23.67
CA ASN A 438 -5.04 -0.72 23.69
C ASN A 438 -5.84 -0.66 22.38
N ASP A 439 -5.47 0.24 21.46
CA ASP A 439 -6.28 0.61 20.29
C ASP A 439 -6.48 -0.54 19.30
N THR A 440 -5.56 -1.51 19.28
CA THR A 440 -5.60 -2.63 18.34
C THR A 440 -6.23 -3.90 18.90
N GLN A 441 -6.81 -3.87 20.11
CA GLN A 441 -7.38 -5.05 20.77
C GLN A 441 -8.33 -5.84 19.86
N LEU A 442 -9.24 -5.14 19.17
CA LEU A 442 -10.22 -5.73 18.25
C LEU A 442 -9.61 -6.31 16.96
N LEU A 443 -8.35 -5.98 16.68
CA LEU A 443 -7.62 -6.39 15.47
C LEU A 443 -6.64 -7.55 15.74
N LEU A 444 -6.46 -7.95 17.01
CA LEU A 444 -5.60 -9.07 17.35
C LEU A 444 -6.21 -10.40 16.83
N PRO A 445 -5.36 -11.41 16.55
CA PRO A 445 -5.81 -12.76 16.25
C PRO A 445 -6.84 -13.28 17.27
N VAL A 446 -7.92 -13.91 16.79
CA VAL A 446 -9.12 -14.28 17.59
C VAL A 446 -8.81 -15.12 18.85
N HIS A 447 -7.73 -15.89 18.84
CA HIS A 447 -7.32 -16.73 19.98
C HIS A 447 -6.43 -15.98 21.00
N ILE A 448 -5.99 -14.76 20.70
CA ILE A 448 -5.23 -13.93 21.63
C ILE A 448 -6.22 -13.19 22.53
N ARG A 449 -5.98 -13.29 23.83
CA ARG A 449 -6.76 -12.60 24.86
C ARG A 449 -5.87 -11.56 25.52
N GLN A 450 -6.35 -10.32 25.53
CA GLN A 450 -5.71 -9.25 26.26
C GLN A 450 -6.20 -9.27 27.71
N HIS A 451 -5.26 -9.16 28.64
CA HIS A 451 -5.51 -9.17 30.07
C HIS A 451 -5.06 -7.83 30.66
N ASP A 452 -5.93 -6.82 30.58
CA ASP A 452 -5.64 -5.49 31.08
C ASP A 452 -5.57 -5.46 32.61
N LEU A 453 -4.50 -4.85 33.12
CA LEU A 453 -4.35 -4.64 34.55
C LEU A 453 -5.41 -3.62 35.03
N PRO A 454 -6.20 -3.92 36.08
CA PRO A 454 -7.23 -3.02 36.59
C PRO A 454 -6.72 -1.60 36.89
N GLU A 455 -5.48 -1.49 37.37
CA GLU A 455 -4.82 -0.24 37.73
C GLU A 455 -4.55 0.66 36.51
N LEU A 456 -4.45 0.05 35.31
CA LEU A 456 -4.15 0.74 34.06
C LEU A 456 -5.40 1.08 33.26
N LYS A 457 -6.60 0.59 33.62
CA LYS A 457 -7.84 0.89 32.88
C LYS A 457 -8.15 2.39 32.73
N LYS A 458 -7.63 3.22 33.63
CA LYS A 458 -7.80 4.68 33.60
C LYS A 458 -6.94 5.40 32.56
N THR A 459 -5.95 4.76 31.95
CA THR A 459 -5.02 5.45 31.02
C THR A 459 -5.72 6.02 29.80
N ASP A 460 -6.71 5.30 29.25
CA ASP A 460 -7.47 5.76 28.09
C ASP A 460 -8.30 7.01 28.44
N ALA A 461 -8.90 7.01 29.63
CA ALA A 461 -9.63 8.17 30.15
C ALA A 461 -8.69 9.35 30.45
N ILE A 462 -7.44 9.09 30.87
CA ILE A 462 -6.43 10.14 31.05
C ILE A 462 -6.11 10.81 29.72
N VAL A 463 -5.91 10.05 28.64
CA VAL A 463 -5.68 10.62 27.30
C VAL A 463 -6.84 11.51 26.88
N ILE A 464 -8.09 11.05 27.02
CA ILE A 464 -9.28 11.85 26.72
C ILE A 464 -9.35 13.08 27.61
N SER A 465 -9.11 12.94 28.92
CA SER A 465 -9.14 14.06 29.86
C SER A 465 -8.11 15.12 29.52
N ASN A 466 -6.92 14.72 29.05
CA ASN A 466 -5.89 15.63 28.57
C ASN A 466 -6.34 16.33 27.29
N LEU A 467 -6.88 15.60 26.31
CA LEU A 467 -7.39 16.17 25.06
C LEU A 467 -8.55 17.16 25.30
N LEU A 468 -9.38 16.92 26.31
CA LEU A 468 -10.53 17.77 26.67
C LEU A 468 -10.18 18.91 27.63
N GLN A 469 -8.91 19.11 28.00
CA GLN A 469 -8.53 20.25 28.82
C GLN A 469 -8.90 21.57 28.10
N PRO A 470 -9.36 22.60 28.84
CA PRO A 470 -9.71 23.90 28.25
C PRO A 470 -8.58 24.51 27.40
N ASP A 471 -7.33 24.26 27.79
CA ASP A 471 -6.13 24.71 27.07
C ASP A 471 -6.02 24.11 25.65
N ASN A 472 -6.59 22.93 25.43
CA ASN A 472 -6.65 22.27 24.13
C ASN A 472 -7.93 22.62 23.32
N ALA A 473 -8.87 23.36 23.91
CA ALA A 473 -10.13 23.73 23.24
C ALA A 473 -9.95 24.84 22.20
N LYS A 474 -8.88 25.64 22.31
CA LYS A 474 -8.54 26.69 21.35
C LYS A 474 -7.53 26.13 20.35
N TYR A 475 -7.96 25.94 19.11
CA TYR A 475 -7.08 25.67 17.99
C TYR A 475 -7.46 26.56 16.80
N GLN A 476 -6.46 26.94 16.02
CA GLN A 476 -6.66 27.59 14.72
C GLN A 476 -6.26 26.61 13.63
N PHE A 477 -7.07 26.50 12.59
CA PHE A 477 -6.74 25.70 11.42
C PHE A 477 -6.49 26.63 10.23
N LEU A 478 -5.53 26.26 9.40
CA LEU A 478 -5.20 26.98 8.17
C LEU A 478 -5.82 26.28 6.97
N THR A 479 -6.08 27.05 5.92
CA THR A 479 -6.54 26.49 4.65
C THR A 479 -5.45 25.64 4.01
N ILE A 480 -5.85 24.62 3.26
CA ILE A 480 -4.92 23.63 2.68
C ILE A 480 -3.96 24.26 1.65
N ASP A 481 -4.33 25.41 1.08
CA ASP A 481 -3.51 26.17 0.13
C ASP A 481 -2.65 27.26 0.81
N ALA A 482 -2.51 27.23 2.14
CA ALA A 482 -1.67 28.18 2.88
C ALA A 482 -0.19 28.00 2.50
N THR A 483 0.45 29.07 2.04
CA THR A 483 1.91 29.14 1.83
C THR A 483 2.63 29.28 3.16
N SER A 484 3.92 28.91 3.22
CA SER A 484 4.75 29.10 4.43
C SER A 484 4.70 30.54 4.95
N GLU A 485 4.66 31.53 4.06
CA GLU A 485 4.50 32.94 4.45
C GLU A 485 3.13 33.22 5.10
N SER A 486 2.05 32.66 4.58
CA SER A 486 0.73 32.80 5.19
C SER A 486 0.65 32.11 6.55
N ILE A 487 1.28 30.94 6.69
CA ILE A 487 1.35 30.20 7.97
C ILE A 487 2.11 31.04 9.01
N LEU A 488 3.28 31.58 8.64
CA LEU A 488 4.07 32.45 9.52
C LEU A 488 3.28 33.71 9.92
N LYS A 489 2.56 34.33 8.98
CA LYS A 489 1.71 35.49 9.28
C LYS A 489 0.61 35.16 10.29
N GLU A 490 -0.04 34.02 10.17
CA GLU A 490 -1.07 33.61 11.14
C GLU A 490 -0.45 33.26 12.50
N ILE A 491 0.70 32.60 12.54
CA ILE A 491 1.43 32.34 13.81
C ILE A 491 1.79 33.65 14.52
N ILE A 492 2.23 34.67 13.78
CA ILE A 492 2.57 35.99 14.34
C ILE A 492 1.33 36.73 14.86
N LYS A 493 0.15 36.50 14.26
CA LYS A 493 -1.12 37.11 14.69
C LYS A 493 -1.70 36.46 15.95
N CYS A 494 -1.27 35.27 16.34
CA CYS A 494 -1.74 34.64 17.57
C CYS A 494 -1.33 35.48 18.79
N GLU A 495 -2.33 36.04 19.48
CA GLU A 495 -2.13 36.81 20.72
C GLU A 495 -1.67 35.92 21.89
N GLU A 496 -2.09 34.65 21.88
CA GLU A 496 -1.67 33.63 22.86
C GLU A 496 -0.44 32.87 22.36
N PRO A 497 0.49 32.48 23.25
CA PRO A 497 1.70 31.75 22.86
C PRO A 497 1.33 30.38 22.26
N VAL A 498 1.74 30.14 21.02
CA VAL A 498 1.54 28.85 20.35
C VAL A 498 2.45 27.80 20.98
N ASN A 499 1.88 26.85 21.73
CA ASN A 499 2.66 25.80 22.40
C ASN A 499 3.06 24.66 21.45
N VAL A 500 2.19 24.31 20.51
CA VAL A 500 2.36 23.18 19.60
C VAL A 500 1.85 23.56 18.22
N ILE A 501 2.64 23.25 17.18
CA ILE A 501 2.22 23.36 15.78
C ILE A 501 2.12 21.94 15.24
N LEU A 502 0.92 21.55 14.79
CA LEU A 502 0.66 20.23 14.22
C LEU A 502 0.59 20.33 12.70
N ASP A 503 1.66 19.94 12.01
CA ASP A 503 1.67 19.88 10.56
C ASP A 503 1.13 18.53 10.05
N VAL A 504 -0.16 18.51 9.71
CA VAL A 504 -0.84 17.32 9.19
C VAL A 504 -0.72 17.19 7.66
N GLY A 505 -0.09 18.16 6.98
CA GLY A 505 -0.05 18.27 5.51
C GLY A 505 1.34 18.51 4.91
N ALA A 506 2.39 18.46 5.72
CA ALA A 506 3.73 19.00 5.44
C ALA A 506 3.66 20.41 4.80
N LEU A 507 2.78 21.28 5.32
CA LEU A 507 2.53 22.62 4.79
C LEU A 507 3.75 23.54 4.90
N PHE A 508 4.72 23.21 5.76
CA PHE A 508 6.00 23.95 5.89
C PHE A 508 7.04 23.61 4.82
N ILE A 509 6.72 22.74 3.87
CA ILE A 509 7.61 22.42 2.74
C ILE A 509 7.15 23.28 1.55
N ASP A 510 7.87 24.37 1.28
CA ASP A 510 7.72 25.16 0.06
C ASP A 510 8.05 24.29 -1.17
N GLU A 511 7.22 24.35 -2.22
CA GLU A 511 7.47 23.68 -3.51
C GLU A 511 8.55 24.35 -4.35
#